data_AF-A0A536RYA4-F1
#
_entry.id   AF-A0A536RYA4-F1
#
_cell.length_a   1.000
_cell.length_b   1.000
_cell.length_c   1.000
_cell.angle_alpha   90.00
_cell.angle_beta   90.00
_cell.angle_gamma   90.00
#
_symmetry.space_group_name_H-M   'P 1'
#
loop_
_entity.id
_entity.type
_entity.pdbx_description
1 polymer ?
#
loop_
_entity_poly.entity_id
_entity_poly.type
_entity_poly.pdbx_seq_one_letter_code
_entity_poly.pdbx_strand_id
1 'polypeptide(L)'
;MDLYSIALFTHIVGAVLVFVLLTIEGLGLRFGFPYAPLNRILGPISAAAILIPGLYMMAVQWGWAGWVVVGITTYVLIAAIGAYTGINVMRGRMNRQTAMVTWLVRIGMALGVLFDMTVKPNLPIAAGVVLVGAVIVGASSLVRRREIAA
;
A
#
# COMPACT_ATOMS: atom_id res chain seq x y z
N MET A 1 -24.03 3.82 -17.92
CA MET A 1 -22.92 3.32 -17.09
C MET A 1 -22.64 1.89 -17.54
N ASP A 2 -21.45 1.61 -18.07
CA ASP A 2 -21.05 0.26 -18.45
C ASP A 2 -20.38 -0.47 -17.25
N LEU A 3 -20.28 -1.80 -17.35
CA LEU A 3 -19.69 -2.61 -16.28
C LEU A 3 -18.21 -2.25 -16.04
N TYR A 4 -17.51 -1.85 -17.09
CA TYR A 4 -16.13 -1.38 -17.03
C TYR A 4 -16.00 -0.12 -16.15
N SER A 5 -16.84 0.90 -16.34
CA SER A 5 -16.80 2.13 -15.54
C SER A 5 -17.15 1.88 -14.08
N ILE A 6 -18.09 0.97 -13.80
CA ILE A 6 -18.42 0.57 -12.43
C ILE A 6 -17.20 -0.11 -11.78
N ALA A 7 -16.57 -1.06 -12.48
CA ALA A 7 -15.37 -1.74 -12.00
C ALA A 7 -14.21 -0.75 -11.75
N LEU A 8 -13.97 0.17 -12.68
CA LEU A 8 -12.95 1.21 -12.54
C LEU A 8 -13.22 2.11 -11.33
N PHE A 9 -14.48 2.54 -11.15
CA PHE A 9 -14.87 3.33 -9.99
C PHE A 9 -14.62 2.57 -8.68
N THR A 10 -15.07 1.32 -8.56
CA THR A 10 -14.84 0.49 -7.38
C THR A 10 -13.35 0.27 -7.12
N HIS A 11 -12.54 0.05 -8.16
CA HIS A 11 -11.08 -0.06 -8.06
C HIS A 11 -10.45 1.18 -7.44
N ILE A 12 -10.83 2.37 -7.93
CA ILE A 12 -10.32 3.65 -7.42
C ILE A 12 -10.77 3.88 -5.98
N VAL A 13 -12.03 3.59 -5.64
CA VAL A 13 -12.52 3.68 -4.26
C VAL A 13 -11.72 2.75 -3.34
N GLY A 14 -11.44 1.53 -3.79
CA GLY A 14 -10.58 0.60 -3.07
C GLY A 14 -9.18 1.18 -2.83
N ALA A 15 -8.57 1.78 -3.86
CA ALA A 15 -7.25 2.40 -3.79
C ALA A 15 -7.22 3.57 -2.80
N VAL A 16 -8.20 4.47 -2.88
CA VAL A 16 -8.36 5.58 -1.93
C VAL A 16 -8.52 5.04 -0.51
N LEU A 17 -9.29 3.96 -0.32
CA LEU A 17 -9.47 3.36 1.00
C LEU A 17 -8.16 2.82 1.57
N VAL A 18 -7.25 2.25 0.76
CA VAL A 18 -5.88 1.88 1.23
C VAL A 18 -5.15 3.10 1.78
N PHE A 19 -5.16 4.22 1.06
CA PHE A 19 -4.50 5.45 1.53
C PHE A 19 -5.13 6.00 2.82
N VAL A 20 -6.45 5.94 2.96
CA VAL A 20 -7.15 6.32 4.18
C VAL A 20 -6.70 5.43 5.36
N LEU A 21 -6.67 4.11 5.17
CA LEU A 21 -6.26 3.18 6.22
C LEU A 21 -4.79 3.30 6.60
N LEU A 22 -3.91 3.53 5.62
CA LEU A 22 -2.51 3.85 5.87
C LEU A 22 -2.39 5.17 6.63
N THR A 23 -3.20 6.18 6.31
CA THR A 23 -3.20 7.46 7.04
C THR A 23 -3.61 7.27 8.50
N ILE A 24 -4.72 6.56 8.74
CA ILE A 24 -5.21 6.25 10.09
C ILE A 24 -4.16 5.44 10.87
N GLU A 25 -3.52 4.45 10.26
CA GLU A 25 -2.42 3.70 10.87
C GLU A 25 -1.25 4.62 11.25
N GLY A 26 -0.85 5.54 10.36
CA GLY A 26 0.22 6.50 10.64
C GLY A 26 -0.11 7.45 11.79
N LEU A 27 -1.36 7.93 11.85
CA LEU A 27 -1.85 8.75 12.95
C LEU A 27 -1.91 7.94 14.25
N GLY A 28 -2.43 6.71 14.23
CA GLY A 28 -2.49 5.83 15.39
C GLY A 28 -1.10 5.51 15.94
N LEU A 29 -0.15 5.25 15.05
CA LEU A 29 1.27 5.07 15.39
C LEU A 29 1.94 6.35 15.92
N ARG A 30 1.38 7.56 15.77
CA ARG A 30 1.95 8.82 16.29
C ARG A 30 1.25 9.36 17.54
N PHE A 31 -0.06 9.17 17.61
CA PHE A 31 -0.90 9.69 18.69
C PHE A 31 -1.35 8.62 19.69
N GLY A 32 -1.12 7.33 19.41
CA GLY A 32 -1.32 6.24 20.38
C GLY A 32 -2.77 5.76 20.52
N PHE A 33 -3.64 6.03 19.55
CA PHE A 33 -5.03 5.53 19.56
C PHE A 33 -5.16 4.16 18.89
N PRO A 34 -6.18 3.35 19.23
CA PRO A 34 -6.39 2.05 18.61
C PRO A 34 -6.88 2.17 17.17
N TYR A 35 -6.07 1.69 16.21
CA TYR A 35 -6.41 1.66 14.78
C TYR A 35 -6.55 0.23 14.22
N ALA A 36 -6.00 -0.77 14.91
CA ALA A 36 -5.93 -2.15 14.44
C ALA A 36 -7.30 -2.81 14.18
N PRO A 37 -8.35 -2.61 15.01
CA PRO A 37 -9.68 -3.19 14.74
C PRO A 37 -10.29 -2.68 13.43
N LEU A 38 -10.15 -1.37 13.15
CA LEU A 38 -10.65 -0.77 11.92
C LEU A 38 -9.93 -1.34 10.70
N ASN A 39 -8.60 -1.39 10.74
CA ASN A 39 -7.79 -1.92 9.64
C ASN A 39 -8.03 -3.42 9.40
N ARG A 40 -8.43 -4.18 10.41
CA ARG A 40 -8.80 -5.59 10.26
C ARG A 40 -10.09 -5.81 9.48
N ILE A 41 -11.02 -4.86 9.54
CA ILE A 41 -12.30 -4.93 8.84
C ILE A 41 -12.17 -4.31 7.46
N LEU A 42 -11.69 -3.05 7.41
CA LEU A 42 -11.63 -2.28 6.17
C LEU A 42 -10.45 -2.66 5.28
N GLY A 43 -9.36 -3.21 5.83
CA GLY A 43 -8.20 -3.65 5.05
C GLY A 43 -8.55 -4.72 4.01
N PRO A 44 -9.18 -5.85 4.39
CA PRO A 44 -9.66 -6.85 3.45
C PRO A 44 -10.68 -6.30 2.44
N ILE A 45 -11.60 -5.44 2.87
CA ILE A 45 -12.60 -4.81 1.99
C ILE A 45 -11.89 -3.96 0.93
N SER A 46 -10.94 -3.13 1.34
CA SER A 46 -10.15 -2.29 0.46
C SER A 46 -9.33 -3.12 -0.53
N ALA A 47 -8.68 -4.19 -0.06
CA ALA A 47 -7.93 -5.11 -0.92
C ALA A 47 -8.83 -5.78 -1.96
N ALA A 48 -10.03 -6.25 -1.56
CA ALA A 48 -11.00 -6.84 -2.47
C ALA A 48 -11.52 -5.81 -3.49
N ALA A 49 -11.83 -4.60 -3.05
CA ALA A 49 -12.32 -3.50 -3.89
C ALA A 49 -11.28 -3.05 -4.93
N ILE A 50 -9.98 -3.21 -4.66
CA ILE A 50 -8.91 -3.00 -5.65
C ILE A 50 -8.75 -4.23 -6.54
N LEU A 51 -8.51 -5.39 -5.95
CA LEU A 51 -8.05 -6.57 -6.68
C LEU A 51 -9.13 -7.13 -7.60
N ILE A 52 -10.37 -7.28 -7.13
CA ILE A 52 -11.43 -7.92 -7.92
C ILE A 52 -11.71 -7.11 -9.20
N PRO A 53 -11.97 -5.79 -9.13
CA PRO A 53 -12.22 -5.02 -10.34
C PRO A 53 -10.95 -4.81 -11.17
N GLY A 54 -9.77 -4.75 -10.54
CA GLY A 54 -8.49 -4.66 -11.24
C GLY A 54 -8.21 -5.89 -12.12
N LEU A 55 -8.45 -7.09 -11.60
CA LEU A 55 -8.34 -8.34 -12.35
C LEU A 55 -9.37 -8.44 -13.47
N TYR A 56 -10.59 -7.94 -13.25
CA TYR A 56 -11.60 -7.84 -14.30
C TYR A 56 -11.14 -6.92 -15.44
N MET A 57 -10.69 -5.69 -15.14
CA MET A 57 -10.21 -4.74 -16.15
C MET A 57 -8.98 -5.26 -16.91
N MET A 58 -8.09 -5.98 -16.22
CA MET A 58 -6.98 -6.70 -16.84
C MET A 58 -7.49 -7.73 -17.86
N ALA A 59 -8.48 -8.55 -17.49
CA ALA A 59 -9.00 -9.62 -18.34
C ALA A 59 -9.72 -9.09 -19.58
N VAL A 60 -10.43 -7.96 -19.49
CA VAL A 60 -11.30 -7.48 -20.57
C VAL A 60 -10.66 -6.43 -21.48
N GLN A 61 -9.62 -5.70 -21.03
CA GLN A 61 -9.08 -4.58 -21.81
C GLN A 61 -7.55 -4.49 -21.82
N TRP A 62 -6.87 -4.68 -20.69
CA TRP A 62 -5.47 -4.29 -20.58
C TRP A 62 -4.46 -5.43 -20.77
N GLY A 63 -4.85 -6.68 -20.49
CA GLY A 63 -3.95 -7.82 -20.52
C GLY A 63 -2.79 -7.71 -19.52
N TRP A 64 -1.76 -8.55 -19.71
CA TRP A 64 -0.59 -8.66 -18.82
C TRP A 64 0.47 -7.60 -19.09
N ALA A 65 0.08 -6.32 -18.97
CA ALA A 65 1.04 -5.23 -19.09
C ALA A 65 1.98 -5.16 -17.88
N GLY A 66 3.18 -4.59 -18.09
CA GLY A 66 4.22 -4.50 -17.04
C GLY A 66 3.75 -3.82 -15.76
N TRP A 67 3.06 -2.68 -15.88
CA TRP A 67 2.46 -1.96 -14.75
C TRP A 67 1.37 -2.77 -14.02
N VAL A 68 0.65 -3.65 -14.73
CA VAL A 68 -0.36 -4.52 -14.09
C VAL A 68 0.32 -5.55 -13.19
N VAL A 69 1.39 -6.18 -13.68
CA VAL A 69 2.18 -7.16 -12.91
C VAL A 69 2.77 -6.52 -11.66
N VAL A 70 3.34 -5.31 -11.79
CA VAL A 70 3.93 -4.58 -10.66
C VAL A 70 2.85 -4.15 -9.68
N GLY A 71 1.73 -3.61 -10.16
CA GLY A 71 0.59 -3.25 -9.32
C GLY A 71 0.09 -4.42 -8.48
N ILE A 72 -0.19 -5.58 -9.09
CA ILE A 72 -0.65 -6.79 -8.40
C ILE A 72 0.38 -7.22 -7.35
N THR A 73 1.64 -7.36 -7.76
CA THR A 73 2.73 -7.80 -6.87
C THR A 73 2.86 -6.87 -5.68
N THR A 74 2.81 -5.56 -5.91
CA THR A 74 2.98 -4.54 -4.87
C THR A 74 1.80 -4.54 -3.89
N TYR A 75 0.56 -4.67 -4.37
CA TYR A 75 -0.59 -4.77 -3.47
C TYR A 75 -0.56 -6.04 -2.60
N VAL A 76 -0.10 -7.16 -3.15
CA VAL A 76 0.12 -8.40 -2.37
C VAL A 76 1.18 -8.16 -1.28
N LEU A 77 2.29 -7.50 -1.61
CA LEU A 77 3.32 -7.15 -0.63
C LEU A 77 2.80 -6.19 0.45
N ILE A 78 2.06 -5.15 0.08
CA ILE A 78 1.43 -4.21 1.03
C ILE A 78 0.51 -4.98 1.99
N ALA A 79 -0.33 -5.87 1.47
CA ALA A 79 -1.25 -6.67 2.27
C ALA A 79 -0.50 -7.62 3.22
N ALA A 80 0.51 -8.34 2.73
CA ALA A 80 1.32 -9.25 3.53
C ALA A 80 2.09 -8.52 4.65
N ILE A 81 2.76 -7.42 4.31
CA ILE A 81 3.49 -6.59 5.29
C ILE A 81 2.53 -5.97 6.30
N GLY A 82 1.36 -5.51 5.85
CA GLY A 82 0.32 -4.96 6.72
C GLY A 82 -0.23 -5.98 7.70
N ALA A 83 -0.55 -7.18 7.23
CA ALA A 83 -1.01 -8.29 8.07
C ALA A 83 0.06 -8.71 9.09
N TYR A 84 1.30 -8.90 8.63
CA TYR A 84 2.44 -9.20 9.50
C TYR A 84 2.63 -8.11 10.56
N THR A 85 2.55 -6.84 10.15
CA THR A 85 2.75 -5.72 11.05
C THR A 85 1.65 -5.68 12.11
N GLY A 86 0.38 -5.72 11.69
CA GLY A 86 -0.77 -5.66 12.58
C GLY A 86 -0.80 -6.82 13.59
N ILE A 87 -0.50 -8.05 13.15
CA ILE A 87 -0.46 -9.22 14.05
C ILE A 87 0.62 -9.06 15.12
N ASN A 88 1.82 -8.62 14.74
CA ASN A 88 2.93 -8.51 15.69
C ASN A 88 2.79 -7.31 16.64
N VAL A 89 2.21 -6.19 16.19
CA VAL A 89 1.86 -5.05 17.07
C VAL A 89 0.85 -5.50 18.13
N MET A 90 -0.22 -6.19 17.71
CA MET A 90 -1.24 -6.68 18.65
C MET A 90 -0.74 -7.74 19.62
N ARG A 91 0.26 -8.54 19.22
CA ARG A 91 0.92 -9.51 20.09
C ARG A 91 2.01 -8.91 20.98
N GLY A 92 2.25 -7.59 20.91
CA GLY A 92 3.34 -6.93 21.64
C GLY A 92 4.75 -7.36 21.19
N ARG A 93 4.87 -8.02 20.03
CA ARG A 93 6.14 -8.57 19.50
C ARG A 93 6.92 -7.60 18.64
N MET A 94 6.39 -6.40 18.44
CA MET A 94 7.02 -5.38 17.62
C MET A 94 6.95 -4.04 18.30
N ASN A 95 8.09 -3.36 18.36
CA ASN A 95 8.14 -2.00 18.88
C ASN A 95 7.52 -1.01 17.86
N ARG A 96 7.15 0.16 18.38
CA ARG A 96 6.53 1.25 17.61
C ARG A 96 7.40 1.75 16.46
N GLN A 97 8.73 1.74 16.65
CA GLN A 97 9.67 2.20 15.63
C GLN A 97 9.70 1.28 14.40
N THR A 98 9.73 -0.03 14.61
CA THR A 98 9.68 -1.03 13.53
C THR A 98 8.35 -0.93 12.80
N ALA A 99 7.23 -0.76 13.53
CA ALA A 99 5.92 -0.54 12.91
C ALA A 99 5.87 0.76 12.07
N MET A 100 6.55 1.82 12.50
CA MET A 100 6.69 3.04 11.70
C MET A 100 7.51 2.82 10.42
N VAL A 101 8.57 2.02 10.47
CA VAL A 101 9.37 1.69 9.28
C VAL A 101 8.55 0.87 8.28
N THR A 102 7.82 -0.16 8.73
CA THR A 102 6.96 -0.95 7.82
C THR A 102 5.81 -0.12 7.26
N TRP A 103 5.30 0.85 8.03
CA TRP A 103 4.32 1.82 7.56
C TRP A 103 4.89 2.72 6.46
N LEU A 104 6.09 3.29 6.66
CA LEU A 104 6.78 4.12 5.66
C LEU A 104 7.02 3.38 4.35
N VAL A 105 7.52 2.14 4.43
CA VAL A 105 7.73 1.29 3.25
C VAL A 105 6.43 1.06 2.50
N ARG A 106 5.31 0.80 3.20
CA ARG A 106 3.99 0.62 2.57
C ARG A 106 3.46 1.89 1.92
N ILE A 107 3.66 3.05 2.53
CA ILE A 107 3.34 4.34 1.90
C ILE A 107 4.14 4.54 0.62
N GLY A 108 5.46 4.30 0.65
CA GLY A 108 6.31 4.41 -0.52
C GLY A 108 5.89 3.48 -1.66
N MET A 109 5.56 2.24 -1.34
CA MET A 109 5.00 1.29 -2.31
C MET A 109 3.66 1.76 -2.89
N ALA A 110 2.72 2.23 -2.04
CA ALA A 110 1.42 2.71 -2.50
C ALA A 110 1.54 3.93 -3.42
N LEU A 111 2.44 4.87 -3.10
CA LEU A 111 2.74 6.01 -3.97
C LEU A 111 3.42 5.59 -5.28
N GLY A 112 4.32 4.61 -5.24
CA GLY A 112 4.91 4.02 -6.43
C GLY A 112 3.86 3.42 -7.37
N VAL A 113 2.88 2.70 -6.81
CA VAL A 113 1.75 2.14 -7.59
C VAL A 113 0.87 3.24 -8.17
N LEU A 114 0.63 4.33 -7.44
CA LEU A 114 -0.13 5.47 -7.97
C LEU A 114 0.56 6.08 -9.20
N PHE A 115 1.87 6.25 -9.15
CA PHE A 115 2.65 6.67 -10.32
C PHE A 115 2.54 5.66 -11.46
N ASP A 116 2.74 4.37 -11.15
CA ASP A 116 2.69 3.28 -12.12
C ASP A 116 1.35 3.23 -12.87
N MET A 117 0.23 3.38 -12.15
CA MET A 117 -1.11 3.41 -12.74
C MET A 117 -1.41 4.67 -13.56
N THR A 118 -0.69 5.77 -13.30
CA THR A 118 -0.86 7.05 -14.01
C THR A 118 -0.03 7.09 -15.29
N VAL A 119 1.24 6.68 -15.20
CA VAL A 119 2.20 6.76 -16.30
C VAL A 119 2.18 5.50 -17.17
N LYS A 120 1.71 4.37 -16.64
CA LYS A 120 1.64 3.06 -17.31
C LYS A 120 2.96 2.67 -18.01
N PRO A 121 4.10 2.71 -17.31
CA PRO A 121 5.40 2.43 -17.90
C PRO A 121 5.59 0.92 -18.13
N ASN A 122 6.62 0.55 -18.91
CA ASN A 122 7.00 -0.85 -19.06
C ASN A 122 7.54 -1.44 -17.74
N LEU A 123 7.58 -2.79 -17.67
CA LEU A 123 7.89 -3.54 -16.45
C LEU A 123 9.14 -3.06 -15.67
N PRO A 124 10.31 -2.79 -16.32
CA PRO A 124 11.51 -2.40 -15.59
C PRO A 124 11.37 -1.04 -14.91
N ILE A 125 10.73 -0.07 -15.59
CA ILE A 125 10.52 1.28 -15.07
C ILE A 125 9.48 1.23 -13.94
N ALA A 126 8.38 0.48 -14.14
CA ALA A 126 7.35 0.24 -13.12
C ALA A 126 7.96 -0.29 -11.81
N ALA A 127 8.74 -1.37 -11.91
CA ALA A 127 9.40 -1.98 -10.76
C ALA A 127 10.41 -1.03 -10.09
N GLY A 128 11.19 -0.30 -10.90
CA GLY A 128 12.15 0.69 -10.42
C GLY A 128 11.47 1.80 -9.60
N VAL A 129 10.36 2.35 -10.07
CA VAL A 129 9.65 3.42 -9.36
C VAL A 129 9.08 2.95 -8.02
N VAL A 130 8.45 1.77 -7.98
CA VAL A 130 7.94 1.21 -6.71
C VAL A 130 9.08 0.96 -5.72
N LEU A 131 10.19 0.38 -6.19
CA LEU A 131 11.37 0.15 -5.36
C LEU A 131 11.95 1.45 -4.81
N VAL A 132 12.15 2.45 -5.67
CA VAL A 132 12.67 3.76 -5.27
C VAL A 132 11.73 4.44 -4.28
N GLY A 133 10.41 4.41 -4.52
CA GLY A 133 9.41 4.94 -3.58
C GLY A 133 9.48 4.26 -2.22
N ALA A 134 9.54 2.92 -2.19
CA ALA A 134 9.66 2.14 -0.95
C ALA A 134 10.96 2.47 -0.19
N VAL A 135 12.09 2.56 -0.89
CA VAL A 135 13.42 2.82 -0.31
C VAL A 135 13.54 4.25 0.20
N ILE A 136 13.16 5.27 -0.58
CA ILE A 136 13.26 6.67 -0.18
C ILE A 136 12.43 6.92 1.09
N VAL A 137 11.17 6.46 1.08
CA VAL A 137 10.27 6.68 2.23
C VAL A 137 10.74 5.86 3.43
N GLY A 138 11.24 4.63 3.24
CA GLY A 138 11.87 3.84 4.31
C GLY A 138 13.13 4.49 4.90
N ALA A 139 14.03 5.00 4.06
CA ALA A 139 15.30 5.60 4.47
C ALA A 139 15.13 6.91 5.26
N SER A 140 14.05 7.66 5.02
CA SER A 140 13.72 8.86 5.80
C SER A 140 13.59 8.58 7.31
N SER A 141 13.28 7.34 7.71
CA SER A 141 13.24 6.92 9.11
C SER A 141 14.61 6.77 9.77
N LEU A 142 15.65 6.47 8.99
CA LEU A 142 17.02 6.26 9.47
C LEU A 142 17.71 7.60 9.74
N VAL A 143 17.43 8.62 8.92
CA VAL A 143 17.96 9.99 9.12
C VAL A 143 17.48 10.55 10.46
N ARG A 144 16.19 10.39 10.77
CA ARG A 144 15.59 10.84 12.05
C ARG A 144 16.16 10.13 13.28
N ARG A 145 16.71 8.92 13.14
CA ARG A 145 17.39 8.21 14.24
C ARG A 145 18.76 8.80 14.56
N ARG A 146 19.46 9.34 13.56
CA ARG A 146 20.81 9.93 13.75
C ARG A 146 20.76 11.28 14.47
N GLU A 147 19.73 12.07 14.22
CA GLU A 147 19.55 13.39 14.86
C GLU A 147 19.22 13.31 16.37
N ILE A 148 18.69 12.18 16.86
CA ILE A 148 18.37 11.99 18.29
C ILE A 148 19.56 11.42 19.07
N ALA A 149 20.56 10.86 18.36
CA ALA A 149 21.73 10.21 18.96
C ALA A 149 23.00 11.06 18.91
N ALA A 150 22.92 12.28 18.38
CA ALA A 150 23.99 13.28 18.34
C ALA A 150 23.68 14.41 19.31
#